data_AF-A0A7V2RXN1-F1
#
_entry.id   AF-A0A7V2RXN1-F1
#
_cell.length_a   1.000
_cell.length_b   1.000
_cell.length_c   1.000
_cell.angle_alpha   90.00
_cell.angle_beta   90.00
_cell.angle_gamma   90.00
#
_symmetry.space_group_name_H-M   'P 1'
#
loop_
_entity.id
_entity.type
_entity.pdbx_description
1 polymer ?
#
loop_
_entity_poly.entity_id
_entity_poly.type
_entity_poly.pdbx_seq_one_letter_code
_entity_poly.pdbx_strand_id
1 'polypeptide(L)'
;MTVQSLWGEELAWIENDELREKTARVWQLALERSVLSAEDLQRIPFTLKAGPDMKVSFMAHKRAVVHVAKEAALKMQQFFGDDLPVNLDTVIAGAILCDVGKLLEYELDENG
;
A
#
# COMPACT_ATOMS: atom_id res chain seq x y z
N MET A 1 -1.68 16.53 2.88
CA MET A 1 -0.83 15.32 3.04
C MET A 1 -0.51 14.78 1.66
N THR A 2 0.72 14.29 1.44
CA THR A 2 1.22 13.81 0.12
C THR A 2 1.38 12.29 0.12
N VAL A 3 1.65 11.66 -1.02
CA VAL A 3 1.98 10.22 -1.07
C VAL A 3 3.13 9.87 -0.11
N GLN A 4 4.07 10.79 0.10
CA GLN A 4 5.17 10.63 1.05
C GLN A 4 4.72 10.49 2.50
N SER A 5 3.61 11.11 2.91
CA SER A 5 3.09 10.90 4.28
C SER A 5 2.39 9.55 4.45
N LEU A 6 2.02 8.86 3.36
CA LEU A 6 1.43 7.53 3.41
C LEU A 6 2.48 6.42 3.33
N TRP A 7 3.49 6.62 2.47
CA TRP A 7 4.38 5.55 2.03
C TRP A 7 5.87 5.90 2.08
N GLY A 8 6.26 7.03 2.66
CA GLY A 8 7.65 7.52 2.57
C GLY A 8 8.69 6.53 3.07
N GLU A 9 8.39 5.79 4.14
CA GLU A 9 9.28 4.75 4.67
C GLU A 9 9.36 3.53 3.72
N GLU A 10 8.21 2.98 3.34
CA GLU A 10 8.16 1.77 2.50
C GLU A 10 8.64 2.02 1.05
N LEU A 11 8.37 3.21 0.49
CA LEU A 11 8.91 3.61 -0.82
C LEU A 11 10.43 3.73 -0.79
N ALA A 12 11.02 4.19 0.31
CA ALA A 12 12.47 4.31 0.44
C ALA A 12 13.19 2.96 0.44
N TRP A 13 12.47 1.84 0.61
CA TRP A 13 13.04 0.50 0.48
C TRP A 13 13.16 0.02 -0.97
N ILE A 14 12.52 0.71 -1.93
CA ILE A 14 12.67 0.42 -3.36
C ILE A 14 13.93 1.15 -3.84
N GLU A 15 14.96 0.38 -4.18
CA GLU A 15 16.27 0.91 -4.60
C GLU A 15 16.24 1.42 -6.05
N ASN A 16 15.47 0.78 -6.93
CA ASN A 16 15.24 1.24 -8.29
C ASN A 16 14.41 2.53 -8.31
N ASP A 17 15.08 3.66 -8.60
CA ASP A 17 14.48 5.00 -8.61
C ASP A 17 13.25 5.09 -9.53
N GLU A 18 13.32 4.54 -10.75
CA GLU A 18 12.22 4.59 -11.71
C GLU A 18 10.98 3.84 -11.21
N LEU A 19 11.17 2.65 -10.63
CA LEU A 19 10.08 1.86 -10.05
C LEU A 19 9.48 2.55 -8.82
N ARG A 20 10.33 3.13 -7.95
CA ARG A 20 9.89 3.89 -6.78
C ARG A 20 9.03 5.08 -7.17
N GLU A 21 9.48 5.86 -8.16
CA GLU A 21 8.75 7.02 -8.68
C GLU A 21 7.42 6.61 -9.32
N LYS A 22 7.42 5.56 -10.16
CA LYS A 22 6.20 5.04 -10.77
C LYS A 22 5.20 4.54 -9.73
N THR A 23 5.68 3.83 -8.71
CA THR A 23 4.85 3.33 -7.59
C THR A 23 4.18 4.50 -6.86
N ALA A 24 4.94 5.53 -6.51
CA ALA A 24 4.40 6.73 -5.88
C ALA A 24 3.40 7.47 -6.79
N ARG A 25 3.69 7.56 -8.10
CA ARG A 25 2.82 8.25 -9.07
C ARG A 25 1.47 7.56 -9.25
N VAL A 26 1.41 6.22 -9.20
CA VAL A 26 0.14 5.49 -9.26
C VAL A 26 -0.74 5.82 -8.05
N TRP A 27 -0.17 5.86 -6.84
CA TRP A 27 -0.88 6.29 -5.63
C TRP A 27 -1.33 7.74 -5.70
N GLN A 28 -0.48 8.63 -6.24
CA GLN A 28 -0.86 10.02 -6.46
C GLN A 28 -2.06 10.11 -7.41
N LEU A 29 -2.03 9.39 -8.53
CA LEU A 29 -3.13 9.38 -9.50
C LEU A 29 -4.43 8.81 -8.91
N ALA A 30 -4.33 7.79 -8.06
CA ALA A 30 -5.49 7.21 -7.40
C ALA A 30 -6.13 8.20 -6.41
N LEU A 31 -5.32 8.92 -5.62
CA LEU A 31 -5.80 9.99 -4.75
C LEU A 31 -6.39 11.17 -5.54
N GLU A 32 -5.76 11.57 -6.64
CA GLU A 32 -6.27 12.63 -7.55
C GLU A 32 -7.67 12.29 -8.11
N ARG A 33 -8.00 11.00 -8.22
CA ARG A 33 -9.27 10.49 -8.76
C ARG A 33 -10.26 10.03 -7.69
N SER A 34 -9.84 9.99 -6.43
CA SER A 34 -10.67 9.53 -5.32
C SER A 34 -11.45 10.68 -4.72
N VAL A 35 -12.59 10.36 -4.13
CA VAL A 35 -13.29 11.26 -3.20
C VAL A 35 -12.60 11.32 -1.83
N LEU A 36 -11.73 10.36 -1.53
CA LEU A 36 -11.03 10.24 -0.26
C LEU A 36 -9.69 10.99 -0.29
N SER A 37 -9.38 11.69 0.80
CA SER A 37 -8.08 12.28 1.05
C SER A 37 -7.12 11.27 1.70
N ALA A 38 -5.82 11.60 1.67
CA ALA A 38 -4.82 10.82 2.40
C ALA A 38 -5.08 10.73 3.92
N GLU A 39 -5.75 11.73 4.49
CA GLU A 39 -6.11 11.73 5.92
C GLU A 39 -7.26 10.75 6.19
N ASP A 40 -8.23 10.66 5.28
CA ASP A 40 -9.34 9.71 5.42
C ASP A 40 -8.83 8.27 5.47
N LEU A 41 -7.82 7.94 4.67
CA LEU A 41 -7.22 6.59 4.66
C LEU A 41 -6.58 6.19 6.01
N GLN A 42 -6.22 7.16 6.85
CA GLN A 42 -5.72 6.89 8.21
C GLN A 42 -6.84 6.62 9.21
N ARG A 43 -8.08 6.98 8.88
CA ARG A 43 -9.24 6.97 9.78
C ARG A 43 -10.27 5.92 9.41
N ILE A 44 -10.55 5.75 8.12
CA ILE A 44 -11.56 4.79 7.66
C ILE A 44 -11.10 3.36 7.94
N PRO A 45 -12.01 2.44 8.29
CA PRO A 45 -11.68 1.04 8.47
C PRO A 45 -11.24 0.44 7.12
N PHE A 46 -10.31 -0.52 7.16
CA PHE A 46 -9.84 -1.17 5.92
C PHE A 46 -10.93 -2.01 5.22
N THR A 47 -11.99 -2.37 5.93
CA THR A 47 -13.13 -3.12 5.40
C THR A 47 -14.40 -2.81 6.18
N LEU A 48 -15.52 -2.69 5.45
CA LEU A 48 -16.86 -2.57 6.03
C LEU A 48 -17.47 -3.95 6.38
N LYS A 49 -16.89 -5.03 5.84
CA LYS A 49 -17.45 -6.40 5.99
C LYS A 49 -17.08 -7.08 7.31
N ALA A 50 -16.10 -6.53 8.05
CA ALA A 50 -15.66 -7.09 9.32
C ALA A 50 -16.39 -6.51 10.54
N GLY A 51 -17.50 -5.79 10.31
CA GLY A 51 -18.33 -5.21 11.36
C GLY A 51 -17.99 -3.75 11.70
N PRO A 52 -18.89 -3.07 12.41
CA PRO A 52 -18.78 -1.63 12.70
C PRO A 52 -17.64 -1.29 13.66
N ASP A 53 -17.17 -2.25 14.46
CA ASP A 53 -16.13 -2.05 15.47
C ASP A 53 -14.71 -2.24 14.92
N MET A 54 -14.53 -2.27 13.59
CA MET A 54 -13.20 -2.41 12.99
C MET A 54 -12.33 -1.19 13.29
N LYS A 55 -11.32 -1.38 14.14
CA LYS A 55 -10.39 -0.31 14.56
C LYS A 55 -9.13 -0.21 13.69
N VAL A 56 -8.90 -1.18 12.81
CA VAL A 56 -7.73 -1.17 11.93
C VAL A 56 -8.04 -0.28 10.72
N SER A 57 -7.28 0.81 10.60
CA SER A 57 -7.44 1.73 9.47
C SER A 57 -7.01 1.09 8.15
N PHE A 58 -7.50 1.66 7.05
CA PHE A 58 -7.10 1.26 5.70
C PHE A 58 -5.58 1.28 5.54
N MET A 59 -4.92 2.36 5.97
CA MET A 59 -3.46 2.45 5.90
C MET A 59 -2.74 1.49 6.85
N ALA A 60 -3.23 1.26 8.07
CA ALA A 60 -2.61 0.31 8.99
C ALA A 60 -2.59 -1.11 8.40
N HIS A 61 -3.71 -1.54 7.80
CA HIS A 61 -3.78 -2.81 7.07
C HIS A 61 -2.81 -2.85 5.89
N LYS A 62 -2.78 -1.81 5.06
CA LYS A 62 -1.94 -1.75 3.87
C LYS A 62 -0.44 -1.78 4.20
N ARG A 63 0.00 -1.05 5.23
CA ARG A 63 1.38 -1.14 5.74
C ARG A 63 1.72 -2.55 6.21
N ALA A 64 0.83 -3.20 6.97
CA ALA A 64 1.04 -4.57 7.41
C ALA A 64 1.25 -5.54 6.23
N VAL A 65 0.47 -5.40 5.14
CA VAL A 65 0.66 -6.19 3.91
C VAL A 65 2.05 -6.00 3.31
N VAL A 66 2.55 -4.77 3.20
CA VAL A 66 3.88 -4.49 2.65
C VAL A 66 4.99 -5.11 3.50
N HIS A 67 4.91 -4.97 4.82
CA HIS A 67 5.89 -5.54 5.74
C HIS A 67 5.89 -7.07 5.69
N VAL A 68 4.71 -7.71 5.70
CA VAL A 68 4.60 -9.17 5.57
C VAL A 68 5.16 -9.66 4.24
N ALA A 69 4.87 -8.97 3.13
CA ALA A 69 5.39 -9.33 1.81
C ALA A 69 6.92 -9.23 1.75
N LYS A 70 7.50 -8.15 2.29
CA LYS A 70 8.96 -7.97 2.38
C LYS A 70 9.62 -9.07 3.20
N GLU A 71 9.12 -9.33 4.42
CA GLU A 71 9.69 -10.35 5.30
C GLU A 71 9.57 -11.76 4.70
N ALA A 72 8.45 -12.08 4.06
CA ALA A 72 8.31 -13.34 3.34
C ALA A 72 9.34 -13.47 2.20
N ALA A 73 9.53 -12.43 1.40
CA ALA A 73 10.52 -12.41 0.32
C ALA A 73 11.96 -12.59 0.83
N LEU A 74 12.31 -11.95 1.96
CA LEU A 74 13.61 -12.15 2.62
C LEU A 74 13.80 -13.61 3.07
N LYS A 75 12.76 -14.25 3.60
CA LYS A 75 12.81 -15.69 3.94
C LYS A 75 12.97 -16.55 2.69
N MET A 76 12.28 -16.24 1.61
CA MET A 76 12.44 -16.97 0.34
C MET A 76 13.88 -16.87 -0.18
N GLN A 77 14.48 -15.68 -0.17
CA GLN A 77 15.89 -15.52 -0.51
C GLN A 77 16.82 -16.33 0.41
N GLN A 78 16.56 -16.33 1.72
CA GLN A 78 17.34 -17.09 2.69
C GLN A 78 17.32 -18.60 2.41
N PHE A 79 16.16 -19.17 2.07
CA PHE A 79 15.99 -20.62 1.90
C PHE A 79 16.27 -21.12 0.48
N PHE A 80 15.98 -20.32 -0.53
CA PHE A 80 16.05 -20.75 -1.94
C PHE A 80 17.27 -20.19 -2.67
N GLY A 81 17.91 -19.14 -2.15
CA GLY A 81 19.13 -18.56 -2.74
C GLY A 81 18.98 -18.26 -4.22
N ASP A 82 19.97 -18.67 -5.00
CA ASP A 82 20.03 -18.42 -6.44
C ASP A 82 19.14 -19.37 -7.28
N ASP A 83 18.64 -20.46 -6.68
CA ASP A 83 17.74 -21.39 -7.37
C ASP A 83 16.33 -20.80 -7.59
N LEU A 84 15.96 -19.80 -6.76
CA LEU A 84 14.75 -19.01 -6.94
C LEU A 84 15.01 -17.55 -6.54
N PRO A 85 15.57 -16.73 -7.46
CA PRO A 85 15.87 -15.34 -7.16
C PRO A 85 14.58 -14.54 -6.98
N VAL A 86 14.54 -13.72 -5.91
CA VAL A 86 13.42 -12.82 -5.62
C VAL A 86 13.88 -11.37 -5.74
N ASN A 87 13.17 -10.57 -6.52
CA ASN A 87 13.40 -9.14 -6.65
C ASN A 87 12.61 -8.38 -5.58
N LEU A 88 13.29 -7.88 -4.54
CA LEU A 88 12.65 -7.20 -3.40
C LEU A 88 11.93 -5.91 -3.81
N ASP A 89 12.54 -5.09 -4.67
CA ASP A 89 11.93 -3.86 -5.19
C ASP A 89 10.56 -4.13 -5.82
N THR A 90 10.48 -5.17 -6.65
CA THR A 90 9.23 -5.57 -7.32
C THR A 90 8.19 -6.09 -6.33
N VAL A 91 8.60 -6.86 -5.32
CA VAL A 91 7.69 -7.33 -4.25
C VAL A 91 7.14 -6.16 -3.46
N ILE A 92 7.99 -5.23 -3.04
CA ILE A 92 7.59 -4.06 -2.24
C ILE A 92 6.68 -3.15 -3.06
N ALA A 93 7.05 -2.84 -4.31
CA ALA A 93 6.20 -2.06 -5.22
C ALA A 93 4.84 -2.73 -5.43
N GLY A 94 4.83 -4.04 -5.72
CA GLY A 94 3.59 -4.82 -5.89
C GLY A 94 2.72 -4.79 -4.63
N ALA A 95 3.31 -4.91 -3.45
CA ALA A 95 2.58 -4.86 -2.19
C ALA A 95 2.01 -3.47 -1.89
N ILE A 96 2.76 -2.40 -2.17
CA ILE A 96 2.27 -1.01 -2.03
C ILE A 96 1.09 -0.77 -2.98
N LEU A 97 1.16 -1.28 -4.20
CA LEU A 97 0.11 -1.12 -5.21
C LEU A 97 -1.07 -2.08 -5.04
N CYS A 98 -0.93 -3.08 -4.16
CA CYS A 98 -1.95 -4.06 -3.89
C CYS A 98 -3.21 -3.37 -3.34
N ASP A 99 -4.26 -3.35 -4.15
CA ASP A 99 -5.54 -2.65 -3.96
C ASP A 99 -5.51 -1.12 -3.95
N VAL A 100 -4.54 -0.46 -4.61
CA VAL A 100 -4.60 1.00 -4.83
C VAL A 100 -5.89 1.41 -5.56
N GLY A 101 -6.47 0.52 -6.36
CA GLY A 101 -7.76 0.73 -7.03
C GLY A 101 -8.96 0.87 -6.09
N LYS A 102 -8.86 0.43 -4.82
CA LYS A 102 -9.93 0.59 -3.82
C LYS A 102 -10.33 2.05 -3.62
N LEU A 103 -9.39 2.99 -3.77
CA LEU A 103 -9.65 4.42 -3.65
C LEU A 103 -10.70 4.91 -4.67
N LEU A 104 -10.89 4.17 -5.77
CA LEU A 104 -11.86 4.49 -6.82
C LEU A 104 -13.22 3.80 -6.62
N GLU A 105 -13.32 2.90 -5.64
CA GLU A 105 -14.56 2.17 -5.33
C GLU A 105 -15.44 2.90 -4.30
N TYR A 106 -14.89 3.91 -3.59
CA TYR A 106 -15.64 4.65 -2.58
C TYR A 106 -16.46 5.78 -3.20
N GLU A 107 -17.71 5.88 -2.74
CA GLU A 107 -18.61 7.00 -2.98
C GLU A 107 -18.94 7.64 -1.62
N LEU A 108 -19.03 8.97 -1.57
CA LEU A 108 -19.52 9.69 -0.40
C LEU A 108 -21.04 9.74 -0.48
N ASP A 109 -21.72 9.32 0.58
CA ASP A 109 -23.17 9.47 0.69
C ASP A 109 -23.55 10.84 1.27
N GLU A 110 -24.85 11.09 1.43
CA GLU A 110 -25.39 12.36 1.91
C GLU A 110 -24.93 12.74 3.34
N ASN A 111 -24.39 11.79 4.09
CA ASN A 111 -23.92 11.96 5.47
C ASN A 111 -22.39 12.05 5.58
N GLY A 112 -21.67 11.99 4.45
CA GLY A 112 -20.20 11.96 4.41
C GLY A 112 -19.63 10.60 4.74
#